data_AF-A0A4R8FS25-F1
#
_entry.id   AF-A0A4R8FS25-F1
#
_cell.length_a   1.000
_cell.length_b   1.000
_cell.length_c   1.000
_cell.angle_alpha   90.00
_cell.angle_beta   90.00
_cell.angle_gamma   90.00
#
_symmetry.space_group_name_H-M   'P 1'
#
loop_
_entity.id
_entity.type
_entity.pdbx_description
1 polymer ?
#
loop_
_entity_poly.entity_id
_entity_poly.type
_entity_poly.pdbx_seq_one_letter_code
_entity_poly.pdbx_strand_id
1 'polypeptide(L)'
;MVRDDGETIGLFEPLMVSEGSPARAGLNDLVLELAEKSAAFRSSLPASIAEALADLVRAMNCYYSNLIEGHDTHPIDIERAMRNDYSADPKKRNLQLEAKAHVAVQKWIDEDGMVEPPTAPASIIELHRRFCELLPPELLFVENPKTGEKIPVVPGELRTRYVEVGRHIAVSPGAVPRFLDRMHKGV
;
A
#
# COMPACT_ATOMS: atom_id res chain seq x y z
N MET A 1 -10.67 24.84 -8.49
CA MET A 1 -10.52 24.36 -7.10
C MET A 1 -11.18 22.99 -7.01
N VAL A 2 -10.52 22.01 -6.40
CA VAL A 2 -11.10 20.66 -6.21
C VAL A 2 -12.24 20.77 -5.19
N ARG A 3 -13.36 20.07 -5.42
CA ARG A 3 -14.57 20.20 -4.60
C ARG A 3 -14.37 19.58 -3.21
N ASP A 4 -14.66 20.35 -2.17
CA ASP A 4 -14.73 19.94 -0.76
C ASP A 4 -16.17 20.14 -0.28
N ASP A 5 -16.83 19.09 0.21
CA ASP A 5 -18.22 19.15 0.69
C ASP A 5 -18.31 19.45 2.20
N GLY A 6 -17.19 19.75 2.86
CA GLY A 6 -17.14 20.14 4.26
C GLY A 6 -17.23 18.96 5.23
N GLU A 7 -16.83 17.76 4.79
CA GLU A 7 -16.85 16.58 5.66
C GLU A 7 -16.01 16.79 6.91
N THR A 8 -16.58 16.39 8.04
CA THR A 8 -15.90 16.46 9.33
C THR A 8 -14.92 15.30 9.46
N ILE A 9 -13.78 15.56 10.11
CA ILE A 9 -12.80 14.52 10.43
C ILE A 9 -13.36 13.42 11.36
N GLY A 10 -14.53 13.61 11.97
CA GLY A 10 -15.19 12.58 12.76
C GLY A 10 -15.64 11.36 11.94
N LEU A 11 -15.70 11.47 10.60
CA LEU A 11 -16.13 10.36 9.73
C LEU A 11 -15.19 9.16 9.72
N PHE A 12 -13.93 9.33 10.11
CA PHE A 12 -12.92 8.26 10.15
C PHE A 12 -12.25 8.12 11.53
N GLU A 13 -12.83 8.75 12.55
CA GLU A 13 -12.40 8.61 13.94
C GLU A 13 -13.23 7.56 14.69
N PRO A 14 -12.70 6.97 15.78
CA PRO A 14 -11.35 7.16 16.32
C PRO A 14 -10.27 6.41 15.51
N LEU A 15 -9.08 7.00 15.42
CA LEU A 15 -7.94 6.41 14.71
C LEU A 15 -7.11 5.43 15.55
N MET A 16 -7.25 5.51 16.87
CA MET A 16 -6.55 4.69 17.84
C MET A 16 -7.55 4.10 18.83
N VAL A 17 -7.22 2.93 19.36
CA VAL A 17 -7.98 2.34 20.46
C VAL A 17 -7.88 3.26 21.67
N SER A 18 -9.02 3.66 22.24
CA SER A 18 -9.05 4.57 23.39
C SER A 18 -8.44 3.93 24.64
N GLU A 19 -7.96 4.75 25.58
CA GLU A 19 -7.38 4.25 26.84
C GLU A 19 -8.41 3.50 27.69
N GLY A 20 -9.65 3.98 27.72
CA GLY A 20 -10.76 3.35 28.44
C GLY A 20 -11.41 2.16 27.73
N SER A 21 -10.89 1.71 26.57
CA SER A 21 -11.47 0.58 25.85
C SER A 21 -11.30 -0.72 26.64
N PRO A 22 -12.38 -1.48 26.90
CA PRO A 22 -12.27 -2.76 27.60
C PRO A 22 -11.44 -3.79 26.83
N ALA A 23 -11.29 -3.63 25.50
CA ALA A 23 -10.45 -4.48 24.67
C ALA A 23 -8.95 -4.17 24.79
N ARG A 24 -8.56 -3.03 25.38
CA ARG A 24 -7.17 -2.56 25.37
C ARG A 24 -6.21 -3.51 26.08
N ALA A 25 -6.62 -4.07 27.21
CA ALA A 25 -5.80 -5.03 27.95
C ALA A 25 -5.46 -6.27 27.09
N GLY A 26 -6.48 -6.89 26.49
CA GLY A 26 -6.27 -8.04 25.61
C GLY A 26 -5.46 -7.71 24.35
N LEU A 27 -5.62 -6.53 23.78
CA LEU A 27 -4.78 -6.08 22.66
C LEU A 27 -3.31 -5.88 23.08
N ASN A 28 -3.06 -5.33 24.27
CA ASN A 28 -1.71 -5.18 24.79
C ASN A 28 -1.03 -6.54 25.02
N ASP A 29 -1.77 -7.53 25.53
CA ASP A 29 -1.26 -8.89 25.70
C ASP A 29 -0.88 -9.52 24.34
N LEU A 30 -1.72 -9.34 23.31
CA LEU A 30 -1.43 -9.80 21.94
C LEU A 30 -0.21 -9.08 21.33
N VAL A 31 -0.05 -7.78 21.58
CA VAL A 31 1.12 -7.00 21.14
C VAL A 31 2.39 -7.51 21.82
N LEU A 32 2.34 -7.80 23.12
CA LEU A 32 3.46 -8.38 23.85
C LEU A 32 3.83 -9.77 23.30
N GLU A 33 2.83 -10.64 23.10
CA GLU A 33 3.05 -11.96 22.51
C GLU A 33 3.70 -11.88 21.12
N LEU A 34 3.24 -10.94 20.28
CA LEU A 34 3.82 -10.70 18.96
C LEU A 34 5.28 -10.23 19.06
N ALA A 35 5.57 -9.30 19.97
CA ALA A 35 6.93 -8.79 20.18
C ALA A 35 7.89 -9.89 20.66
N GLU A 36 7.45 -10.73 21.61
CA GLU A 36 8.22 -11.86 22.13
C GLU A 36 8.50 -12.89 21.02
N LYS A 37 7.47 -13.29 20.26
CA LYS A 37 7.63 -14.22 19.14
C LYS A 37 8.55 -13.67 18.04
N SER A 38 8.45 -12.38 17.73
CA SER A 38 9.30 -11.71 16.75
C SER A 38 10.77 -11.68 17.20
N ALA A 39 11.03 -11.34 18.47
CA ALA A 39 12.38 -11.33 19.03
C ALA A 39 12.99 -12.74 19.11
N ALA A 40 12.21 -13.74 19.54
CA ALA A 40 12.62 -15.14 19.56
C ALA A 40 12.96 -15.64 18.14
N PHE A 41 12.12 -15.33 17.15
CA PHE A 41 12.38 -15.68 15.76
C PHE A 41 13.66 -15.05 15.23
N ARG A 42 13.83 -13.73 15.40
CA ARG A 42 15.04 -13.01 14.99
C ARG A 42 16.31 -13.59 15.61
N SER A 43 16.28 -13.89 16.92
CA SER A 43 17.45 -14.43 17.63
C SER A 43 17.80 -15.87 17.21
N SER A 44 16.83 -16.63 16.69
CA SER A 44 17.05 -18.00 16.20
C SER A 44 17.70 -18.09 14.82
N LEU A 45 17.79 -16.98 14.06
CA LEU A 45 18.24 -16.98 12.67
C LEU A 45 19.65 -16.38 12.52
N PRO A 46 20.59 -17.08 11.85
CA PRO A 46 21.83 -16.46 11.39
C PRO A 46 21.54 -15.32 10.40
N ALA A 47 22.37 -14.26 10.40
CA ALA A 47 22.16 -13.08 9.58
C ALA A 47 22.00 -13.39 8.07
N SER A 48 22.83 -14.29 7.54
CA SER A 48 22.76 -14.70 6.12
C SER A 48 21.44 -15.42 5.76
N ILE A 49 20.81 -16.12 6.70
CA ILE A 49 19.51 -16.76 6.49
C ILE A 49 18.39 -15.73 6.58
N ALA A 50 18.50 -14.77 7.51
CA ALA A 50 17.51 -13.70 7.66
C ALA A 50 17.38 -12.86 6.39
N GLU A 51 18.50 -12.49 5.76
CA GLU A 51 18.51 -11.74 4.50
C GLU A 51 17.82 -12.52 3.36
N ALA A 52 18.23 -13.77 3.13
CA ALA A 52 17.63 -14.61 2.09
C ALA A 52 16.14 -14.87 2.33
N LEU A 53 15.73 -15.03 3.59
CA LEU A 53 14.33 -15.21 3.95
C LEU A 53 13.52 -13.92 3.73
N ALA A 54 14.08 -12.75 4.07
CA ALA A 54 13.43 -11.47 3.81
C ALA A 54 13.17 -11.27 2.31
N ASP A 55 14.13 -11.61 1.45
CA ASP A 55 13.96 -11.57 -0.01
C ASP A 55 12.80 -12.46 -0.49
N LEU A 56 12.72 -13.69 0.03
CA LEU A 56 11.63 -14.61 -0.30
C LEU A 56 10.27 -14.06 0.16
N VAL A 57 10.21 -13.55 1.40
CA VAL A 57 8.97 -13.01 1.98
C VAL A 57 8.49 -11.78 1.22
N ARG A 58 9.38 -10.91 0.70
CA ARG A 58 8.99 -9.79 -0.17
C ARG A 58 8.23 -10.26 -1.41
N ALA A 59 8.74 -11.29 -2.08
CA ALA A 59 8.07 -11.86 -3.25
C ALA A 59 6.71 -12.48 -2.89
N MET A 60 6.63 -13.17 -1.75
CA MET A 60 5.37 -13.74 -1.26
C MET A 60 4.34 -12.68 -0.85
N ASN A 61 4.77 -11.62 -0.18
CA ASN A 61 3.88 -10.51 0.19
C ASN A 61 3.35 -9.81 -1.06
N CYS A 62 4.20 -9.59 -2.07
CA CYS A 62 3.78 -9.07 -3.37
C CYS A 62 2.73 -9.98 -4.02
N TYR A 63 2.92 -11.31 -4.00
CA TYR A 63 1.92 -12.25 -4.52
C TYR A 63 0.54 -12.05 -3.87
N TYR A 64 0.50 -12.01 -2.53
CA TYR A 64 -0.78 -11.87 -1.83
C TYR A 64 -1.39 -10.47 -1.98
N SER A 65 -0.58 -9.40 -2.02
CA SER A 65 -1.05 -8.04 -2.31
C SER A 65 -1.68 -7.95 -3.71
N ASN A 66 -1.05 -8.50 -4.73
CA ASN A 66 -1.62 -8.51 -6.08
C ASN A 66 -2.91 -9.35 -6.13
N LEU A 67 -2.92 -10.50 -5.43
CA LEU A 67 -4.07 -11.41 -5.41
C LEU A 67 -5.33 -10.76 -4.81
N ILE A 68 -5.20 -9.96 -3.74
CA ILE A 68 -6.35 -9.26 -3.15
C ILE A 68 -6.90 -8.16 -4.06
N GLU A 69 -6.07 -7.62 -4.96
CA GLU A 69 -6.46 -6.64 -5.97
C GLU A 69 -7.04 -7.29 -7.25
N GLY A 70 -7.08 -8.63 -7.30
CA GLY A 70 -7.58 -9.39 -8.44
C GLY A 70 -6.52 -9.67 -9.52
N HIS A 71 -5.26 -9.35 -9.23
CA HIS A 71 -4.12 -9.59 -10.11
C HIS A 71 -3.42 -10.91 -9.77
N ASP A 72 -3.81 -11.99 -10.45
CA ASP A 72 -3.22 -13.32 -10.27
C ASP A 72 -1.86 -13.43 -10.98
N THR A 73 -0.80 -12.99 -10.29
CA THR A 73 0.59 -13.10 -10.75
C THR A 73 1.26 -14.27 -10.05
N HIS A 74 1.35 -15.43 -10.71
CA HIS A 74 1.93 -16.62 -10.08
C HIS A 74 3.34 -16.34 -9.50
N PRO A 75 3.73 -16.88 -8.32
CA PRO A 75 5.02 -16.56 -7.69
C PRO A 75 6.24 -16.76 -8.59
N ILE A 76 6.24 -17.79 -9.43
CA ILE A 76 7.28 -18.02 -10.45
C ILE A 76 7.42 -16.87 -11.45
N ASP A 77 6.33 -16.20 -11.80
CA ASP A 77 6.34 -15.08 -12.74
C ASP A 77 6.82 -13.79 -12.05
N ILE A 78 6.60 -13.65 -10.73
CA ILE A 78 7.23 -12.61 -9.90
C ILE A 78 8.75 -12.80 -9.86
N GLU A 79 9.24 -14.02 -9.61
CA GLU A 79 10.68 -14.31 -9.62
C GLU A 79 11.31 -14.02 -10.98
N ARG A 80 10.64 -14.40 -12.08
CA ARG A 80 11.08 -14.05 -13.44
C ARG A 80 11.13 -12.54 -13.64
N ALA A 81 10.12 -11.81 -13.19
CA ALA A 81 10.09 -10.35 -13.27
C ALA A 81 11.26 -9.71 -12.52
N MET A 82 11.64 -10.23 -11.35
CA MET A 82 12.82 -9.76 -10.60
C MET A 82 14.13 -9.96 -11.39
N ARG A 83 14.18 -10.95 -12.29
CA ARG A 83 15.33 -11.22 -13.18
C ARG A 83 15.23 -10.52 -14.53
N ASN A 84 14.25 -9.63 -14.72
CA ASN A 84 13.93 -9.00 -16.01
C ASN A 84 13.55 -10.01 -17.11
N ASP A 85 13.05 -11.18 -16.73
CA ASP A 85 12.51 -12.19 -17.62
C ASP A 85 10.99 -12.00 -17.72
N TYR A 86 10.53 -11.50 -18.86
CA TYR A 86 9.15 -11.06 -19.05
C TYR A 86 8.42 -11.94 -20.06
N SER A 87 7.13 -12.18 -19.79
CA SER A 87 6.23 -12.86 -20.70
C SER A 87 6.08 -12.09 -22.02
N ALA A 88 5.97 -12.82 -23.12
CA ALA A 88 5.56 -12.24 -24.40
C ALA A 88 4.07 -11.82 -24.42
N ASP A 89 3.25 -12.39 -23.53
CA ASP A 89 1.86 -11.99 -23.34
C ASP A 89 1.81 -10.61 -22.64
N PRO A 90 1.27 -9.56 -23.29
CA PRO A 90 1.23 -8.21 -22.73
C PRO A 90 0.51 -8.14 -21.37
N LYS A 91 -0.56 -8.91 -21.17
CA LYS A 91 -1.31 -8.88 -19.91
C LYS A 91 -0.46 -9.42 -18.77
N LYS A 92 0.16 -10.58 -18.98
CA LYS A 92 1.06 -11.20 -17.99
C LYS A 92 2.28 -10.32 -17.72
N ARG A 93 2.86 -9.74 -18.78
CA ARG A 93 3.98 -8.80 -18.65
C ARG A 93 3.62 -7.58 -17.80
N ASN A 94 2.43 -7.02 -17.98
CA ASN A 94 2.01 -5.85 -17.19
C ASN A 94 1.90 -6.20 -15.71
N LEU A 95 1.34 -7.36 -15.37
CA LEU A 95 1.29 -7.86 -13.99
C LEU A 95 2.69 -8.15 -13.41
N GLN A 96 3.62 -8.64 -14.24
CA GLN A 96 5.02 -8.80 -13.85
C GLN A 96 5.70 -7.45 -13.56
N LEU A 97 5.41 -6.41 -14.34
CA LEU A 97 5.94 -5.07 -14.11
C LEU A 97 5.37 -4.44 -12.84
N GLU A 98 4.09 -4.64 -12.56
CA GLU A 98 3.45 -4.23 -11.31
C GLU A 98 4.07 -4.94 -10.10
N ALA A 99 4.27 -6.26 -10.17
CA ALA A 99 4.95 -7.00 -9.11
C ALA A 99 6.38 -6.47 -8.86
N LYS A 100 7.10 -6.12 -9.93
CA LYS A 100 8.41 -5.47 -9.83
C LYS A 100 8.34 -4.08 -9.20
N ALA A 101 7.31 -3.31 -9.49
CA ALA A 101 7.08 -2.01 -8.85
C ALA A 101 6.87 -2.18 -7.33
N HIS A 102 6.06 -3.14 -6.89
CA HIS A 102 5.87 -3.45 -5.47
C HIS A 102 7.18 -3.79 -4.76
N VAL A 103 7.95 -4.74 -5.30
CA VAL A 103 9.23 -5.15 -4.69
C VAL A 103 10.23 -4.00 -4.65
N ALA A 104 10.29 -3.16 -5.70
CA ALA A 104 11.17 -2.00 -5.75
C ALA A 104 10.82 -0.95 -4.69
N VAL A 105 9.53 -0.64 -4.50
CA VAL A 105 9.08 0.30 -3.47
C VAL A 105 9.30 -0.26 -2.06
N GLN A 106 9.01 -1.55 -1.83
CA GLN A 106 9.27 -2.18 -0.53
C GLN A 106 10.76 -2.15 -0.19
N LYS A 107 11.63 -2.47 -1.15
CA LYS A 107 13.08 -2.40 -0.96
C LYS A 107 13.52 -0.99 -0.59
N TRP A 108 13.00 0.03 -1.29
CA TRP A 108 13.28 1.43 -0.95
C TRP A 108 12.86 1.79 0.48
N ILE A 109 11.71 1.28 0.96
CA ILE A 109 11.28 1.46 2.35
C ILE A 109 12.24 0.78 3.33
N ASP A 110 12.63 -0.47 3.04
CA ASP A 110 13.51 -1.27 3.91
C ASP A 110 14.93 -0.69 4.01
N GLU A 111 15.37 0.06 3.00
CA GLU A 111 16.67 0.75 2.94
C GLU A 111 16.60 2.19 3.48
N ASP A 112 15.71 2.45 4.44
CA ASP A 112 15.50 3.76 5.10
C ASP A 112 15.19 4.90 4.11
N GLY A 113 14.52 4.58 3.01
CA GLY A 113 14.26 5.54 1.94
C GLY A 113 13.17 6.58 2.26
N MET A 114 12.38 6.37 3.31
CA MET A 114 11.37 7.34 3.77
C MET A 114 11.99 8.36 4.73
N VAL A 115 11.85 9.64 4.39
CA VAL A 115 12.39 10.76 5.18
C VAL A 115 11.48 11.14 6.35
N GLU A 116 10.17 11.09 6.13
CA GLU A 116 9.13 11.45 7.10
C GLU A 116 8.42 10.19 7.61
N PRO A 117 7.69 10.24 8.74
CA PRO A 117 6.92 9.10 9.22
C PRO A 117 5.98 8.53 8.14
N PRO A 118 5.70 7.20 8.15
CA PRO A 118 4.87 6.57 7.11
C PRO A 118 3.46 7.17 6.99
N THR A 119 2.95 7.77 8.06
CA THR A 119 1.63 8.40 8.11
C THR A 119 1.61 9.84 7.59
N ALA A 120 2.76 10.46 7.36
CA ALA A 120 2.84 11.82 6.87
C ALA A 120 2.26 11.92 5.45
N PRO A 121 1.47 12.96 5.12
CA PRO A 121 0.91 13.12 3.78
C PRO A 121 1.96 13.09 2.67
N ALA A 122 3.13 13.69 2.93
CA ALA A 122 4.25 13.69 1.99
C ALA A 122 4.80 12.28 1.73
N SER A 123 4.92 11.44 2.77
CA SER A 123 5.36 10.04 2.64
C SER A 123 4.39 9.20 1.82
N ILE A 124 3.08 9.37 2.06
CA ILE A 124 2.02 8.65 1.33
C ILE A 124 2.03 9.06 -0.15
N ILE A 125 2.16 10.35 -0.43
CA ILE A 125 2.26 10.89 -1.79
C ILE A 125 3.51 10.35 -2.50
N GLU A 126 4.66 10.33 -1.82
CA GLU A 126 5.92 9.82 -2.38
C GLU A 126 5.87 8.32 -2.64
N LEU A 127 5.27 7.54 -1.74
CA LEU A 127 5.03 6.11 -1.92
C LEU A 127 4.18 5.87 -3.17
N HIS A 128 3.06 6.58 -3.30
CA HIS A 128 2.19 6.50 -4.47
C HIS A 128 2.93 6.91 -5.76
N ARG A 129 3.72 8.00 -5.72
CA ARG A 129 4.53 8.45 -6.85
C ARG A 129 5.51 7.38 -7.32
N ARG A 130 6.33 6.85 -6.42
CA ARG A 130 7.34 5.83 -6.75
C ARG A 130 6.72 4.55 -7.30
N PHE A 131 5.60 4.11 -6.73
CA PHE A 131 4.90 2.94 -7.23
C PHE A 131 4.37 3.18 -8.65
N CYS A 132 3.59 4.23 -8.85
CA CYS A 132 2.95 4.51 -10.13
C CYS A 132 3.93 4.87 -11.26
N GLU A 133 5.07 5.50 -10.96
CA GLU A 133 6.12 5.77 -11.97
C GLU A 133 6.76 4.50 -12.55
N LEU A 134 6.69 3.39 -11.82
CA LEU A 134 7.21 2.09 -12.26
C LEU A 134 6.17 1.26 -13.02
N LEU A 135 4.89 1.67 -13.00
CA LEU A 135 3.82 0.95 -13.67
C LEU A 135 3.83 1.19 -15.18
N PRO A 136 3.45 0.17 -15.98
CA PRO A 136 3.21 0.37 -17.40
C PRO A 136 2.00 1.31 -17.61
N PRO A 137 1.98 2.11 -18.69
CA PRO A 137 0.90 3.07 -18.94
C PRO A 137 -0.51 2.47 -18.91
N GLU A 138 -0.66 1.21 -19.30
CA GLU A 138 -1.95 0.50 -19.30
C GLU A 138 -2.53 0.30 -17.90
N LEU A 139 -1.71 0.30 -16.84
CA LEU A 139 -2.14 0.19 -15.45
C LEU A 139 -2.33 1.55 -14.76
N LEU A 140 -2.06 2.66 -15.46
CA LEU A 140 -2.26 4.04 -14.95
C LEU A 140 -3.62 4.62 -15.33
N PHE A 141 -4.65 3.77 -15.47
CA PHE A 141 -6.00 4.20 -15.76
C PHE A 141 -7.02 3.43 -14.92
N VAL A 142 -8.01 4.15 -14.40
CA VAL A 142 -9.20 3.59 -13.78
C VAL A 142 -10.38 3.80 -14.72
N GLU A 143 -11.18 2.76 -14.94
CA GLU A 143 -12.39 2.86 -15.75
C GLU A 143 -13.61 3.14 -14.85
N ASN A 144 -14.41 4.13 -15.22
CA ASN A 144 -15.69 4.37 -14.57
C ASN A 144 -16.69 3.29 -15.01
N PRO A 145 -17.18 2.41 -14.12
CA PRO A 145 -18.03 1.28 -14.51
C PRO A 145 -19.41 1.71 -15.06
N LYS A 146 -19.85 2.94 -14.78
CA LYS A 146 -21.14 3.46 -15.26
C LYS A 146 -21.04 4.13 -16.63
N THR A 147 -19.91 4.76 -16.93
CA THR A 147 -19.73 5.57 -18.17
C THR A 147 -18.72 4.99 -19.16
N GLY A 148 -17.89 4.04 -18.73
CA GLY A 148 -16.73 3.54 -19.49
C GLY A 148 -15.60 4.56 -19.65
N GLU A 149 -15.68 5.73 -18.99
CA GLU A 149 -14.65 6.76 -19.06
C GLU A 149 -13.34 6.24 -18.44
N LYS A 150 -12.24 6.34 -19.18
CA LYS A 150 -10.90 6.08 -18.65
C LYS A 150 -10.35 7.33 -17.97
N ILE A 151 -10.04 7.22 -16.70
CA ILE A 151 -9.55 8.29 -15.85
C ILE A 151 -8.08 8.01 -15.56
N PRO A 152 -7.15 8.92 -15.90
CA PRO A 152 -5.74 8.70 -15.64
C PRO A 152 -5.43 8.73 -14.13
N VAL A 153 -4.55 7.84 -13.70
CA VAL A 153 -3.89 7.88 -12.38
C VAL A 153 -2.57 8.61 -12.57
N VAL A 154 -2.41 9.74 -11.89
CA VAL A 154 -1.18 10.53 -11.97
C VAL A 154 -0.30 10.20 -10.76
N PRO A 155 0.94 9.73 -10.97
CA PRO A 155 1.85 9.43 -9.87
C PRO A 155 2.01 10.60 -8.91
N GLY A 156 1.82 10.35 -7.62
CA GLY A 156 1.97 11.37 -6.57
C GLY A 156 0.84 12.41 -6.49
N GLU A 157 -0.22 12.30 -7.28
CA GLU A 157 -1.36 13.23 -7.16
C GLU A 157 -2.51 12.62 -6.35
N LEU A 158 -3.10 13.46 -5.49
CA LEU A 158 -4.37 13.12 -4.85
C LEU A 158 -5.50 13.19 -5.89
N ARG A 159 -6.47 12.29 -5.76
CA ARG A 159 -7.62 12.26 -6.66
C ARG A 159 -8.38 13.59 -6.66
N THR A 160 -8.81 14.01 -7.85
CA THR A 160 -9.61 15.23 -8.04
C THR A 160 -11.10 14.92 -8.26
N ARG A 161 -11.47 13.64 -8.23
CA ARG A 161 -12.82 13.13 -8.47
C ARG A 161 -13.35 12.35 -7.27
N TYR A 162 -14.67 12.20 -7.21
CA TYR A 162 -15.32 11.30 -6.26
C TYR A 162 -15.02 9.84 -6.60
N VAL A 163 -14.95 9.00 -5.57
CA VAL A 163 -14.68 7.57 -5.69
C VAL A 163 -15.69 6.80 -4.85
N GLU A 164 -16.19 5.70 -5.40
CA GLU A 164 -17.10 4.74 -4.77
C GLU A 164 -16.41 3.38 -4.77
N VAL A 165 -16.28 2.74 -3.59
CA VAL A 165 -15.69 1.40 -3.43
C VAL A 165 -16.73 0.48 -2.81
N GLY A 166 -17.25 -0.45 -3.62
CA GLY A 166 -18.36 -1.31 -3.22
C GLY A 166 -19.62 -0.50 -2.93
N ARG A 167 -19.95 -0.29 -1.64
CA ARG A 167 -21.06 0.57 -1.20
C ARG A 167 -20.59 1.82 -0.46
N HIS A 168 -19.28 1.97 -0.27
CA HIS A 168 -18.70 3.09 0.45
C HIS A 168 -18.42 4.24 -0.52
N ILE A 169 -18.98 5.41 -0.22
CA ILE A 169 -18.67 6.66 -0.91
C ILE A 169 -17.55 7.33 -0.11
N ALA A 170 -16.38 7.49 -0.72
CA ALA A 170 -15.26 8.17 -0.10
C ALA A 170 -15.57 9.66 0.09
N VAL A 171 -14.87 10.31 1.01
CA VAL A 171 -14.96 11.77 1.22
C VAL A 171 -14.73 12.54 -0.09
N SER A 172 -15.21 13.76 -0.16
CA SER A 172 -14.99 14.65 -1.29
C SER A 172 -13.49 14.79 -1.60
N PRO A 173 -13.10 14.91 -2.88
CA PRO A 173 -11.68 14.94 -3.26
C PRO A 173 -10.91 16.10 -2.60
N GLY A 174 -11.57 17.24 -2.38
CA GLY A 174 -11.00 18.40 -1.71
C GLY A 174 -10.79 18.20 -0.20
N ALA A 175 -11.51 17.26 0.42
CA ALA A 175 -11.32 16.93 1.84
C ALA A 175 -10.11 16.01 2.09
N VAL A 176 -9.63 15.27 1.08
CA VAL A 176 -8.55 14.27 1.24
C VAL A 176 -7.30 14.82 1.96
N PRO A 177 -6.75 16.01 1.63
CA PRO A 177 -5.60 16.57 2.34
C PRO A 177 -5.84 16.71 3.86
N ARG A 178 -7.01 17.25 4.25
CA ARG A 178 -7.38 17.43 5.66
C ARG A 178 -7.48 16.10 6.42
N PHE A 179 -7.95 15.05 5.76
CA PHE A 179 -8.04 13.72 6.34
C PHE A 179 -6.67 13.06 6.49
N LEU A 180 -5.78 13.21 5.51
CA LEU A 180 -4.38 12.76 5.62
C LEU A 180 -3.65 13.48 6.75
N ASP A 181 -3.80 14.79 6.86
CA ASP A 181 -3.23 15.57 7.96
C ASP A 181 -3.74 15.10 9.32
N ARG A 182 -5.04 14.81 9.41
CA ARG A 182 -5.64 14.32 10.65
C ARG A 182 -5.15 12.92 11.00
N MET A 183 -4.99 12.04 10.00
CA MET A 183 -4.44 10.71 10.17
C MET A 183 -3.04 10.81 10.76
N HIS A 184 -2.16 11.60 10.15
CA HIS A 184 -0.79 11.80 10.62
C HIS A 184 -0.72 12.29 12.07
N LYS A 185 -1.57 13.25 12.45
CA LYS A 185 -1.66 13.77 13.83
C LYS A 185 -2.28 12.80 14.84
N GLY A 186 -2.99 11.78 14.35
CA GLY A 186 -3.80 10.88 15.19
C GLY A 186 -3.14 9.56 15.52
N VAL A 187 -2.00 9.26 14.91
CA VAL A 187 -1.15 8.11 15.21
C VAL A 187 -0.04 8.52 16.16
#